data_AF-A0A7M2WVI6-F1
#
_entry.id   AF-A0A7M2WVI6-F1
#
_cell.length_a   1.000
_cell.length_b   1.000
_cell.length_c   1.000
_cell.angle_alpha   90.00
_cell.angle_beta   90.00
_cell.angle_gamma   90.00
#
_symmetry.space_group_name_H-M   'P 1'
#
loop_
_entity.id
_entity.type
_entity.pdbx_description
1 polymer ?
#
loop_
_entity_poly.entity_id
_entity_poly.type
_entity_poly.pdbx_seq_one_letter_code
_entity_poly.pdbx_strand_id
1 'polypeptide(L)' 'MDIAQVILVIVGTYLASGIAFAVLFAVRGVGMVDASARGAPVAFRLFIIPGAAALWPALLLKWVVGQKARSA' A
#
# COMPACT_ATOMS: atom_id res chain seq x y z
N MET A 1 -5.89 26.70 15.57
CA MET A 1 -5.11 25.67 14.87
C MET A 1 -4.30 26.39 13.82
N ASP A 2 -2.98 26.37 13.96
CA ASP A 2 -2.08 27.02 13.00
C ASP A 2 -1.94 26.18 11.73
N ILE A 3 -1.61 26.83 10.61
CA ILE A 3 -1.39 26.15 9.32
C ILE A 3 -0.37 25.01 9.44
N ALA A 4 0.69 25.21 10.25
CA ALA A 4 1.68 24.17 10.53
C ALA A 4 1.04 22.92 11.18
N GLN A 5 0.12 23.10 12.12
CA GLN A 5 -0.58 21.98 12.76
C GLN A 5 -1.49 21.24 11.78
N VAL A 6 -2.20 21.97 10.91
CA VAL A 6 -3.07 21.38 9.89
C VAL A 6 -2.27 20.50 8.92
N ILE A 7 -1.11 21.00 8.45
CA ILE A 7 -0.22 20.26 7.56
C ILE A 7 0.28 18.99 8.25
N LEU A 8 0.74 19.10 9.50
CA LEU A 8 1.23 17.95 10.27
C LEU A 8 0.15 16.90 10.50
N VAL A 9 -1.09 17.32 10.76
CA VAL A 9 -2.23 16.40 10.90
C VAL A 9 -2.50 15.70 9.57
N ILE A 10 -2.60 16.43 8.46
CA ILE A 10 -2.86 15.83 7.14
C ILE A 10 -1.75 14.84 6.78
N VAL A 11 -0.49 15.24 6.88
CA VAL A 11 0.67 14.40 6.55
C VAL A 11 0.77 13.20 7.49
N GLY A 12 0.57 13.41 8.79
CA GLY A 12 0.57 12.35 9.79
C GLY A 12 -0.53 11.33 9.54
N THR A 13 -1.74 11.78 9.18
CA THR A 13 -2.88 10.89 8.89
C THR A 13 -2.67 10.12 7.59
N TYR A 14 -2.09 10.77 6.56
CA TYR A 14 -1.72 10.13 5.30
C TYR A 14 -0.65 9.04 5.50
N LEU A 15 0.40 9.34 6.27
CA LEU A 15 1.46 8.40 6.62
C LEU A 15 0.93 7.23 7.47
N ALA A 16 0.13 7.51 8.50
CA ALA A 16 -0.47 6.48 9.35
C ALA A 16 -1.36 5.52 8.52
N SER A 17 -2.15 6.07 7.59
CA SER A 17 -2.97 5.29 6.66
C SER A 17 -2.10 4.45 5.71
N GLY A 18 -1.02 5.05 5.17
CA GLY A 18 -0.05 4.36 4.33
C GLY A 18 0.67 3.21 5.04
N ILE A 19 1.05 3.39 6.31
CA ILE A 19 1.65 2.34 7.14
C ILE A 19 0.64 1.22 7.40
N ALA A 20 -0.58 1.57 7.82
CA ALA A 20 -1.63 0.58 8.05
C ALA A 20 -1.93 -0.23 6.77
N PHE A 21 -2.00 0.45 5.63
CA PHE A 21 -2.18 -0.19 4.33
C PHE A 21 -0.99 -1.08 3.96
N ALA A 22 0.23 -0.62 4.17
CA ALA A 22 1.44 -1.38 3.88
C ALA A 22 1.55 -2.65 4.74
N VAL A 23 1.18 -2.58 6.03
CA VAL A 23 1.09 -3.76 6.91
C VAL A 23 0.01 -4.72 6.40
N LEU A 24 -1.19 -4.22 6.07
CA LEU A 24 -2.25 -5.06 5.50
C LEU A 24 -1.81 -5.71 4.17
N PHE A 25 -1.12 -4.95 3.32
CA PHE A 25 -0.63 -5.38 2.03
C PHE A 25 0.48 -6.43 2.17
N ALA A 26 1.39 -6.27 3.14
CA ALA A 26 2.43 -7.24 3.44
C ALA A 26 1.85 -8.59 3.90
N VAL A 27 0.79 -8.56 4.71
CA VAL A 27 0.14 -9.76 5.29
C VAL A 27 -0.85 -10.42 4.32
N ARG A 28 -1.70 -9.64 3.64
CA ARG A 28 -2.80 -10.14 2.77
C ARG A 28 -2.54 -9.97 1.27
N GLY A 29 -1.87 -8.88 0.89
CA GLY A 29 -1.78 -8.40 -0.50
C GLY A 29 -0.69 -9.04 -1.34
N VAL A 30 0.46 -9.41 -0.77
CA VAL A 30 1.57 -9.95 -1.57
C VAL A 30 1.21 -11.26 -2.28
N GLY A 31 0.35 -12.09 -1.67
CA GLY A 31 -0.11 -13.31 -2.33
C GLY A 31 -1.14 -13.07 -3.44
N MET A 32 -1.78 -11.91 -3.48
CA MET A 32 -2.96 -11.63 -4.33
C MET A 32 -2.68 -10.65 -5.47
N VAL A 33 -1.72 -9.72 -5.30
CA VAL A 33 -1.32 -8.78 -6.37
C VAL A 33 -0.38 -9.43 -7.36
N ASP A 34 0.46 -10.38 -6.92
CA ASP A 34 1.43 -10.99 -7.80
C ASP A 34 1.63 -12.47 -7.46
N ALA A 35 1.05 -13.36 -8.26
CA ALA A 35 1.32 -14.79 -8.17
C ALA A 35 2.81 -15.11 -8.41
N SER A 36 3.54 -14.21 -9.09
CA SER A 36 4.98 -14.28 -9.33
C SER A 36 5.80 -13.96 -8.07
N ALA A 37 5.25 -13.19 -7.12
CA ALA A 37 5.91 -12.91 -5.84
C ALA A 37 5.88 -14.09 -4.86
N ARG A 38 5.21 -15.20 -5.20
CA ARG A 38 5.33 -16.47 -4.44
C ARG A 38 6.76 -17.04 -4.48
N GLY A 39 7.56 -16.68 -5.48
CA GLY A 39 8.96 -17.12 -5.61
C GLY A 39 10.00 -16.03 -5.34
N ALA A 40 9.59 -14.77 -5.12
CA ALA A 40 10.52 -13.66 -4.95
C ALA A 40 11.13 -13.63 -3.53
N PRO A 41 12.44 -13.31 -3.38
CA PRO A 41 13.08 -13.22 -2.06
C PRO A 41 12.35 -12.26 -1.13
N VAL A 42 12.27 -12.60 0.16
CA VAL A 42 11.63 -11.77 1.20
C VAL A 42 12.20 -10.34 1.23
N ALA A 43 13.48 -10.17 0.89
CA ALA A 43 14.13 -8.86 0.75
C ALA A 43 13.50 -7.98 -0.35
N PHE A 44 13.08 -8.56 -1.47
CA PHE A 44 12.39 -7.84 -2.55
C PHE A 44 10.99 -7.40 -2.12
N ARG A 45 10.26 -8.26 -1.37
CA ARG A 45 8.99 -7.90 -0.72
C ARG A 45 9.19 -6.73 0.23
N LEU A 46 10.22 -6.76 1.07
CA LEU A 46 10.51 -5.72 2.05
C LEU A 46 10.87 -4.37 1.38
N PHE A 47 11.56 -4.41 0.23
CA PHE A 47 11.94 -3.21 -0.53
C PHE A 47 10.74 -2.54 -1.19
N ILE A 48 9.69 -3.30 -1.55
CA ILE A 48 8.46 -2.78 -2.14
C ILE A 48 7.53 -2.19 -1.07
N ILE A 49 7.61 -2.62 0.20
CA ILE A 49 6.78 -2.09 1.30
C ILE A 49 6.85 -0.56 1.42
N PRO A 50 8.03 0.10 1.46
CA PRO A 50 8.07 1.57 1.55
C PRO A 50 7.50 2.24 0.29
N GLY A 51 7.72 1.69 -0.89
CA GLY A 51 7.12 2.18 -2.14
C GLY A 51 5.60 2.01 -2.15
N ALA A 52 5.09 0.88 -1.66
CA ALA A 52 3.67 0.57 -1.52
C ALA A 52 2.99 1.42 -0.44
N ALA A 53 3.69 1.74 0.65
CA ALA A 53 3.24 2.66 1.68
C ALA A 53 3.12 4.09 1.15
N ALA A 54 4.09 4.53 0.34
CA ALA A 54 4.08 5.87 -0.27
C ALA A 54 2.98 6.00 -1.35
N LEU A 55 2.81 4.97 -2.17
CA LEU A 55 1.86 4.91 -3.30
C LEU A 55 0.56 4.19 -2.94
N TRP A 56 0.22 4.09 -1.65
CA TRP A 56 -0.94 3.34 -1.16
C TRP A 56 -2.27 3.70 -1.86
N PRO A 57 -2.60 4.97 -2.22
CA PRO A 57 -3.87 5.29 -2.86
C PRO A 57 -3.92 4.73 -4.30
N ALA A 58 -2.82 4.84 -5.04
CA ALA A 58 -2.69 4.31 -6.39
C ALA A 58 -2.72 2.78 -6.40
N LEU A 59 -2.09 2.16 -5.40
CA LEU A 59 -2.09 0.71 -5.21
C LEU A 59 -3.47 0.18 -4.83
N LEU A 60 -4.19 0.89 -3.94
CA LEU A 60 -5.58 0.60 -3.58
C LEU A 60 -6.49 0.67 -4.82
N LEU A 61 -6.38 1.74 -5.61
CA LEU A 61 -7.11 1.90 -6.88
C LEU A 61 -6.83 0.72 -7.84
N LYS A 62 -5.55 0.40 -8.05
CA LYS A 62 -5.16 -0.76 -8.87
C LYS A 62 -5.69 -2.08 -8.32
N TRP A 63 -5.72 -2.23 -7.00
CA TRP A 63 -6.21 -3.46 -6.37
C TRP A 63 -7.72 -3.64 -6.54
N VAL A 64 -8.50 -2.56 -6.38
CA VAL A 64 -9.96 -2.58 -6.57
C VAL A 64 -10.31 -2.76 -8.05
N VAL A 65 -9.64 -2.05 -8.96
CA VAL A 65 -9.90 -2.14 -10.41
C VAL A 65 -9.42 -3.47 -10.99
N GLY A 66 -8.24 -3.95 -10.58
CA GLY A 66 -7.66 -5.23 -11.01
C GLY A 66 -8.39 -6.46 -10.48
N GLN A 67 -9.17 -6.34 -9.40
CA GLN A 67 -10.13 -7.37 -8.98
C GLN A 67 -11.37 -7.39 -9.88
N LYS A 68 -11.87 -6.22 -10.26
CA LYS A 68 -13.09 -6.09 -11.09
C LYS A 68 -12.89 -6.67 -12.49
N ALA A 69 -11.70 -6.52 -13.08
CA ALA A 69 -11.37 -7.04 -14.42
C ALA A 69 -11.15 -8.57 -14.47
N ARG A 70 -11.04 -9.25 -13.32
CA ARG A 70 -10.80 -10.70 -13.23
C ARG A 70 -12.06 -11.51 -12.89
N SER A 71 -13.18 -10.82 -12.65
CA SER A 71 -14.49 -11.41 -12.31
C SER A 71 -15.56 -11.16 -13.39
N ALA A 72 -15.16 -10.68 -14.58
CA ALA A 72 -15.98 -10.54 -15.78
C ALA A 72 -15.44 -11.49 -16.86
#